data_AF-A0A2G8RQY2-F1
#
_entry.id   AF-A0A2G8RQY2-F1
#
_cell.length_a   1.000
_cell.length_b   1.000
_cell.length_c   1.000
_cell.angle_alpha   90.00
_cell.angle_beta   90.00
_cell.angle_gamma   90.00
#
_symmetry.space_group_name_H-M   'P 1'
#
loop_
_entity.id
_entity.type
_entity.pdbx_description
1 polymer ?
#
loop_
_entity_poly.entity_id
_entity_poly.type
_entity_poly.pdbx_seq_one_letter_code
_entity_poly.pdbx_strand_id
1 'polypeptide(L)'
;MHSFGMPAEPASPTQPIASSSQIPTLSLASLGSHSLPIFDFPQALNMLFDRPTIPPPTADIHNISASHIPSGLDEFRATWAVHAPQYGCVLSGEKMQAVLAGDLSAMIVHPAFTYLGQLIGCIMWQIQRQMFIFLQVEYEQLQLLLHALEDIDPLSEIQARYLLTIYYLLKKQIVEGEDQLCLAVNVVRRHNITFPMMSDVFDPLQMQEATPEQVELVGVLAHLIYIDRCSSVVLRVPTRLDSGFDDALRNVSLSYPFLAKTNLTYIRTRSLLLFIRVRDLVDEWARLNTLADLVVLQRCAWFEQQYWPLLEELSAHATSVEGEMLKATFYSDRERAVALKFCLVIALAGKAQLHWLPHAHHAENAQRALDVVFEIVNVTRTFKDNDFLQLDPLLGICWVTVARILAEAVKGQVTPLPPGVSWNAALQTIDASAKKLSFQVPFMEDAVQEISDAVRIIEVP
;
A
#
# COMPACT_ATOMS: atom_id res chain seq x y z
N MET A 1 -33.91 -1.82 -66.88
CA MET A 1 -35.07 -2.12 -67.74
C MET A 1 -36.12 -2.85 -66.89
N HIS A 2 -37.33 -2.29 -66.82
CA HIS A 2 -38.64 -2.82 -66.38
C HIS A 2 -38.71 -3.68 -65.10
N SER A 3 -39.20 -3.20 -63.95
CA SER A 3 -40.58 -2.76 -63.59
C SER A 3 -41.65 -3.85 -63.65
N PHE A 4 -42.19 -4.21 -62.49
CA PHE A 4 -43.61 -4.45 -62.11
C PHE A 4 -43.58 -4.76 -60.59
N GLY A 5 -44.36 -4.20 -59.67
CA GLY A 5 -45.65 -3.52 -59.74
C GLY A 5 -46.63 -4.20 -58.75
N MET A 6 -46.65 -3.72 -57.50
CA MET A 6 -47.76 -3.56 -56.51
C MET A 6 -49.05 -4.43 -56.64
N PRO A 7 -49.73 -4.84 -55.53
CA PRO A 7 -50.35 -3.87 -54.62
C PRO A 7 -50.42 -4.21 -53.12
N ALA A 8 -50.65 -3.15 -52.36
CA ALA A 8 -50.96 -3.12 -50.93
C ALA A 8 -52.48 -3.13 -50.69
N GLU A 9 -52.93 -3.69 -49.55
CA GLU A 9 -54.12 -3.27 -48.78
C GLU A 9 -54.19 -4.01 -47.40
N PRO A 10 -55.03 -3.60 -46.41
CA PRO A 10 -54.52 -2.96 -45.20
C PRO A 10 -54.96 -3.57 -43.84
N ALA A 11 -54.26 -3.12 -42.79
CA ALA A 11 -54.67 -2.87 -41.39
C ALA A 11 -55.36 -3.95 -40.52
N SER A 12 -54.71 -4.28 -39.40
CA SER A 12 -55.38 -4.36 -38.07
C SER A 12 -54.35 -4.19 -36.93
N PRO A 13 -54.61 -3.35 -35.90
CA PRO A 13 -53.72 -3.16 -34.76
C PRO A 13 -53.97 -4.24 -33.70
N THR A 14 -53.04 -5.19 -33.56
CA THR A 14 -53.03 -6.12 -32.43
C THR A 14 -52.38 -5.46 -31.21
N GLN A 15 -53.16 -5.31 -30.15
CA GLN A 15 -52.73 -4.91 -28.81
C GLN A 15 -51.63 -5.87 -28.28
N PRO A 16 -50.59 -5.36 -27.58
CA PRO A 16 -49.66 -6.23 -26.87
C PRO A 16 -50.32 -6.77 -25.59
N ILE A 17 -50.52 -8.09 -25.55
CA ILE A 17 -50.87 -8.84 -24.35
C ILE A 17 -49.60 -8.92 -23.48
N ALA A 18 -49.69 -8.47 -22.24
CA ALA A 18 -48.63 -8.61 -21.25
C ALA A 18 -48.42 -10.11 -20.93
N SER A 19 -47.25 -10.62 -21.29
CA SER A 19 -46.85 -11.99 -20.98
C SER A 19 -46.40 -12.07 -19.51
N SER A 20 -47.23 -12.67 -18.66
CA SER A 20 -46.88 -13.04 -17.29
C SER A 20 -46.12 -14.37 -17.30
N SER A 21 -44.82 -14.31 -17.59
CA SER A 21 -43.92 -15.45 -17.36
C SER A 21 -43.56 -15.50 -15.88
N GLN A 22 -44.27 -16.37 -15.15
CA GLN A 22 -43.88 -16.82 -13.82
C GLN A 22 -42.61 -17.67 -13.94
N ILE A 23 -41.53 -17.19 -13.32
CA ILE A 23 -40.28 -17.93 -13.15
C ILE A 23 -40.47 -18.87 -11.94
N PRO A 24 -40.09 -20.15 -12.04
CA PRO A 24 -40.21 -21.09 -10.94
C PRO A 24 -39.29 -20.69 -9.79
N THR A 25 -39.89 -20.58 -8.60
CA THR A 25 -39.22 -20.38 -7.31
C THR A 25 -38.30 -21.55 -7.02
N LEU A 26 -37.02 -21.40 -7.35
CA LEU A 26 -35.95 -22.23 -6.82
C LEU A 26 -35.72 -21.81 -5.37
N SER A 27 -36.14 -22.67 -4.44
CA SER A 27 -35.84 -22.58 -3.03
C SER A 27 -34.33 -22.75 -2.81
N LEU A 28 -33.60 -21.64 -2.70
CA LEU A 28 -32.23 -21.64 -2.22
C LEU A 28 -32.23 -21.96 -0.73
N ALA A 29 -31.50 -23.02 -0.38
CA ALA A 29 -31.18 -23.37 0.99
C ALA A 29 -30.43 -22.20 1.66
N SER A 30 -30.86 -21.91 2.89
CA SER A 30 -30.26 -20.96 3.83
C SER A 30 -28.74 -21.18 3.96
N LEU A 31 -27.99 -20.25 3.37
CA LEU A 31 -26.58 -19.99 3.68
C LEU A 31 -26.54 -18.69 4.48
N GLY A 32 -25.87 -18.75 5.63
CA GLY A 32 -25.89 -17.73 6.68
C GLY A 32 -25.58 -16.33 6.16
N SER A 33 -26.49 -15.40 6.46
CA SER A 33 -26.32 -13.98 6.23
C SER A 33 -25.23 -13.42 7.15
N HIS A 34 -24.00 -13.31 6.63
CA HIS A 34 -23.07 -12.31 7.13
C HIS A 34 -23.46 -10.96 6.51
N SER A 35 -24.32 -10.24 7.21
CA SER A 35 -24.51 -8.81 7.01
C SER A 35 -23.13 -8.14 7.12
N LEU A 36 -22.67 -7.54 6.03
CA LEU A 36 -21.54 -6.62 6.03
C LEU A 36 -21.81 -5.53 7.08
N PRO A 37 -20.88 -5.22 7.99
CA PRO A 37 -21.10 -4.14 8.94
C PRO A 37 -21.14 -2.84 8.14
N ILE A 38 -22.29 -2.18 8.20
CA ILE A 38 -22.38 -0.73 7.95
C ILE A 38 -21.48 -0.12 9.02
N PHE A 39 -20.37 0.49 8.60
CA PHE A 39 -19.45 1.18 9.50
C PHE A 39 -20.22 2.25 10.28
N ASP A 40 -20.37 2.04 11.58
CA ASP A 40 -21.05 2.98 12.47
C ASP A 40 -20.05 4.09 12.86
N PHE A 41 -19.93 5.07 11.96
CA PHE A 41 -19.07 6.26 12.06
C PHE A 41 -19.17 7.07 13.40
N PRO A 42 -20.29 7.10 14.15
CA PRO A 42 -20.38 7.91 15.37
C PRO A 42 -19.45 7.46 16.51
N GLN A 43 -19.02 6.19 16.55
CA GLN A 43 -18.22 5.67 17.66
C GLN A 43 -16.74 6.11 17.59
N ALA A 44 -16.22 6.33 16.38
CA ALA A 44 -14.87 6.85 16.15
C ALA A 44 -14.73 8.34 16.54
N LEU A 45 -15.82 9.11 16.48
CA LEU A 45 -15.85 10.50 16.96
C LEU A 45 -15.84 10.59 18.48
N ASN A 46 -16.47 9.66 19.20
CA ASN A 46 -16.41 9.65 20.67
C ASN A 46 -15.01 9.27 21.19
N MET A 47 -14.25 8.44 20.48
CA MET A 47 -12.85 8.16 20.81
C MET A 47 -11.87 9.33 20.53
N LEU A 48 -12.28 10.34 19.75
CA LEU A 48 -11.51 11.58 19.59
C LEU A 48 -11.60 12.50 20.81
N PHE A 49 -12.66 12.37 21.63
CA PHE A 49 -12.88 13.20 22.82
C PHE A 49 -12.68 12.44 24.14
N ASP A 50 -12.81 11.11 24.16
CA ASP A 50 -12.45 10.25 25.31
C ASP A 50 -10.97 9.84 25.27
N ARG A 51 -10.08 10.83 25.11
CA ARG A 51 -8.71 10.65 25.61
C ARG A 51 -8.85 10.59 27.14
N PRO A 52 -8.52 9.48 27.84
CA PRO A 52 -8.19 9.62 29.24
C PRO A 52 -7.09 10.69 29.29
N THR A 53 -7.35 11.74 30.07
CA THR A 53 -6.39 12.79 30.43
C THR A 53 -5.24 12.13 31.19
N ILE A 54 -4.40 11.39 30.46
CA ILE A 54 -3.04 11.15 30.87
C ILE A 54 -2.42 12.53 30.77
N PRO A 55 -2.04 13.17 31.89
CA PRO A 55 -1.37 14.45 31.81
C PRO A 55 -0.16 14.23 30.89
N PRO A 56 0.07 15.09 29.90
CA PRO A 56 1.30 15.02 29.14
C PRO A 56 2.45 14.99 30.15
N PRO A 57 3.54 14.22 29.90
CA PRO A 57 4.75 14.38 30.71
C PRO A 57 4.99 15.87 30.78
N THR A 58 4.99 16.45 31.99
CA THR A 58 4.98 17.90 32.23
C THR A 58 6.01 18.55 31.32
N ALA A 59 5.52 19.01 30.16
CA ALA A 59 6.34 19.68 29.18
C ALA A 59 6.57 21.03 29.82
N ASP A 60 7.82 21.29 30.14
CA ASP A 60 8.26 22.55 30.69
C ASP A 60 7.83 23.67 29.72
N ILE A 61 6.69 24.31 29.97
CA ILE A 61 6.05 25.31 29.09
C ILE A 61 6.98 26.52 28.92
N HIS A 62 7.99 26.66 29.78
CA HIS A 62 9.01 27.70 29.71
C HIS A 62 10.14 27.43 28.68
N ASN A 63 10.13 26.31 27.96
CA ASN A 63 11.08 26.02 26.89
C ASN A 63 10.48 26.03 25.47
N ILE A 64 9.22 26.45 25.28
CA ILE A 64 8.72 26.84 23.95
C ILE A 64 9.26 28.24 23.65
N SER A 65 10.57 28.32 23.44
CA SER A 65 11.17 29.42 22.69
C SER A 65 10.44 29.46 21.36
N ALA A 66 9.74 30.56 21.06
CA ALA A 66 9.01 30.81 19.82
C ALA A 66 9.91 30.87 18.56
N SER A 67 11.08 30.24 18.58
CA SER A 67 12.19 30.44 17.64
C SER A 67 12.11 29.60 16.36
N HIS A 68 11.08 28.77 16.18
CA HIS A 68 10.95 27.93 14.97
C HIS A 68 9.53 27.82 14.44
N ILE A 69 8.71 28.88 14.51
CA ILE A 69 7.51 28.95 13.68
C ILE A 69 7.99 29.40 12.28
N PRO A 70 7.73 28.62 11.21
CA PRO A 70 8.13 29.00 9.86
C PRO A 70 7.65 30.41 9.54
N SER A 71 8.58 31.29 9.14
CA SER A 71 8.24 32.62 8.63
C SER A 71 7.81 32.59 7.17
N GLY A 72 7.95 31.44 6.49
CA GLY A 72 7.67 31.26 5.07
C GLY A 72 7.30 29.81 4.71
N LEU A 73 6.95 29.62 3.44
CA LEU A 73 6.52 28.33 2.89
C LEU A 73 7.70 27.42 2.47
N ASP A 74 8.92 27.92 2.54
CA ASP A 74 10.16 27.23 2.21
C ASP A 74 10.45 26.05 3.15
N GLU A 75 10.22 26.21 4.46
CA GLU A 75 10.40 25.11 5.42
C GLU A 75 9.44 23.95 5.15
N PHE A 76 8.21 24.24 4.70
CA PHE A 76 7.25 23.20 4.30
C PHE A 76 7.73 22.44 3.07
N ARG A 77 8.21 23.14 2.03
CA ARG A 77 8.74 22.47 0.83
C ARG A 77 9.96 21.61 1.15
N ALA A 78 10.87 22.10 2.00
CA ALA A 78 12.01 21.33 2.48
C ALA A 78 11.57 20.09 3.27
N THR A 79 10.58 20.24 4.15
CA THR A 79 10.00 19.12 4.90
C THR A 79 9.39 18.08 3.96
N TRP A 80 8.61 18.52 2.96
CA TRP A 80 8.03 17.62 1.98
C TRP A 80 9.10 16.90 1.16
N ALA A 81 10.12 17.58 0.66
CA ALA A 81 11.15 16.97 -0.18
C ALA A 81 11.87 15.79 0.50
N VAL A 82 12.08 15.85 1.82
CA VAL A 82 12.63 14.74 2.61
C VAL A 82 11.72 13.51 2.58
N HIS A 83 10.40 13.71 2.58
CA HIS A 83 9.43 12.60 2.59
C HIS A 83 8.87 12.25 1.21
N ALA A 84 9.12 13.06 0.20
CA ALA A 84 8.52 12.92 -1.13
C ALA A 84 8.76 11.54 -1.77
N PRO A 85 9.97 10.93 -1.70
CA PRO A 85 10.19 9.57 -2.21
C PRO A 85 9.34 8.51 -1.48
N GLN A 86 9.04 8.73 -0.20
CA GLN A 86 8.21 7.82 0.58
C GLN A 86 6.75 7.85 0.13
N TYR A 87 6.24 9.02 -0.27
CA TYR A 87 4.90 9.19 -0.82
C TYR A 87 4.84 8.99 -2.35
N GLY A 88 5.88 8.39 -2.91
CA GLY A 88 5.95 8.04 -4.32
C GLY A 88 6.01 9.23 -5.27
N CYS A 89 6.47 10.39 -4.80
CA CYS A 89 6.80 11.49 -5.69
C CYS A 89 8.04 11.13 -6.52
N VAL A 90 7.89 11.05 -7.83
CA VAL A 90 8.94 10.60 -8.78
C VAL A 90 9.43 11.73 -9.68
N LEU A 91 9.49 12.95 -9.14
CA LEU A 91 10.06 14.09 -9.87
C LEU A 91 11.56 13.89 -10.11
N SER A 92 12.04 14.31 -11.28
CA SER A 92 13.47 14.48 -11.53
C SER A 92 14.13 15.43 -10.51
N GLY A 93 15.46 15.33 -10.38
CA GLY A 93 16.21 16.20 -9.47
C GLY A 93 16.01 17.70 -9.79
N GLU A 94 15.95 18.05 -11.07
CA GLU A 94 15.71 19.42 -11.53
C GLU A 94 14.31 19.91 -11.13
N LYS A 95 13.27 19.09 -11.36
CA LYS A 95 11.88 19.40 -10.97
C LYS A 95 11.77 19.56 -9.45
N MET A 96 12.43 18.71 -8.66
CA MET A 96 12.43 18.81 -7.19
C MET A 96 13.12 20.11 -6.72
N GLN A 97 14.22 20.52 -7.33
CA GLN A 97 14.88 21.79 -7.01
C GLN A 97 14.00 23.00 -7.37
N ALA A 98 13.29 22.95 -8.51
CA ALA A 98 12.32 23.98 -8.87
C ALA A 98 11.19 24.09 -7.83
N VAL A 99 10.67 22.97 -7.34
CA VAL A 99 9.70 22.97 -6.22
C VAL A 99 10.32 23.59 -4.98
N LEU A 100 11.52 23.18 -4.55
CA LEU A 100 12.19 23.75 -3.36
C LEU A 100 12.35 25.27 -3.46
N ALA A 101 12.73 25.77 -4.65
CA ALA A 101 12.85 27.19 -4.95
C ALA A 101 11.51 27.94 -4.95
N GLY A 102 10.37 27.23 -4.95
CA GLY A 102 9.04 27.83 -5.03
C GLY A 102 8.69 28.31 -6.42
N ASP A 103 9.20 27.65 -7.46
CA ASP A 103 8.91 27.99 -8.85
C ASP A 103 7.42 27.80 -9.17
N LEU A 104 6.80 28.84 -9.74
CA LEU A 104 5.42 28.87 -10.19
C LEU A 104 5.30 29.24 -11.67
N SER A 105 6.42 29.30 -12.40
CA SER A 105 6.47 29.71 -13.81
C SER A 105 5.96 28.65 -14.79
N ALA A 106 5.79 27.40 -14.32
CA ALA A 106 5.48 26.23 -15.14
C ALA A 106 6.54 25.88 -16.20
N MET A 107 7.76 26.43 -16.12
CA MET A 107 8.81 26.16 -17.12
C MET A 107 9.51 24.81 -16.90
N ILE A 108 9.79 24.44 -15.65
CA ILE A 108 10.50 23.20 -15.30
C ILE A 108 9.53 22.18 -14.70
N VAL A 109 8.65 22.63 -13.81
CA VAL A 109 7.69 21.80 -13.08
C VAL A 109 6.36 22.52 -13.03
N HIS A 110 5.26 21.76 -13.14
CA HIS A 110 3.93 22.33 -13.03
C HIS A 110 3.70 22.92 -11.62
N PRO A 111 3.10 24.13 -11.46
CA PRO A 111 2.94 24.81 -10.16
C PRO A 111 2.22 23.97 -9.09
N ALA A 112 1.36 23.04 -9.52
CA ALA A 112 0.70 22.06 -8.64
C ALA A 112 1.69 21.34 -7.70
N PHE A 113 2.90 21.01 -8.15
CA PHE A 113 3.89 20.35 -7.30
C PHE A 113 4.48 21.27 -6.23
N THR A 114 4.60 22.56 -6.53
CA THR A 114 5.00 23.56 -5.53
C THR A 114 3.94 23.68 -4.44
N TYR A 115 2.66 23.76 -4.83
CA TYR A 115 1.54 23.79 -3.87
C TYR A 115 1.41 22.48 -3.09
N LEU A 116 1.61 21.32 -3.71
CA LEU A 116 1.66 20.03 -3.01
C LEU A 116 2.78 19.98 -1.98
N GLY A 117 3.97 20.47 -2.34
CA GLY A 117 5.11 20.52 -1.43
C GLY A 117 4.83 21.41 -0.22
N GLN A 118 4.11 22.51 -0.41
CA GLN A 118 3.69 23.40 0.68
C GLN A 118 2.58 22.77 1.53
N LEU A 119 1.58 22.16 0.89
CA LEU A 119 0.41 21.56 1.53
C LEU A 119 0.80 20.33 2.38
N ILE A 120 1.42 19.33 1.77
CA ILE A 120 1.83 18.10 2.45
C ILE A 120 2.98 18.41 3.41
N GLY A 121 3.90 19.29 3.01
CA GLY A 121 4.98 19.77 3.88
C GLY A 121 4.47 20.43 5.16
N CYS A 122 3.41 21.26 5.05
CA CYS A 122 2.74 21.87 6.20
C CYS A 122 2.17 20.80 7.15
N ILE A 123 1.43 19.81 6.63
CA ILE A 123 0.93 18.71 7.46
C ILE A 123 2.07 17.93 8.13
N MET A 124 3.10 17.55 7.39
CA MET A 124 4.22 16.77 7.93
C MET A 124 4.94 17.54 9.03
N TRP A 125 5.16 18.84 8.82
CA TRP A 125 5.77 19.71 9.80
C TRP A 125 4.93 19.79 11.08
N GLN A 126 3.60 19.93 10.93
CA GLN A 126 2.64 19.98 12.04
C GLN A 126 2.62 18.67 12.83
N ILE A 127 2.60 17.51 12.14
CA ILE A 127 2.65 16.18 12.78
C ILE A 127 3.98 15.99 13.52
N GLN A 128 5.11 16.32 12.90
CA GLN A 128 6.45 16.20 13.50
C GLN A 128 6.57 16.97 14.82
N ARG A 129 5.94 18.14 14.91
CA ARG A 129 6.03 19.03 16.07
C ARG A 129 4.81 18.96 16.98
N GLN A 130 3.80 18.16 16.64
CA GLN A 130 2.54 18.07 17.36
C GLN A 130 1.87 19.45 17.54
N MET A 131 1.97 20.31 16.52
CA MET A 131 1.43 21.67 16.51
C MET A 131 0.51 21.85 15.29
N PHE A 132 -0.77 22.15 15.52
CA PHE A 132 -1.78 22.28 14.47
C PHE A 132 -2.28 23.72 14.36
N ILE A 133 -1.39 24.63 13.93
CA ILE A 133 -1.63 26.08 13.95
C ILE A 133 -1.78 26.70 12.55
N PHE A 134 -1.56 25.94 11.47
CA PHE A 134 -1.47 26.46 10.10
C PHE A 134 -2.68 26.10 9.23
N LEU A 135 -3.87 25.96 9.84
CA LEU A 135 -5.10 25.59 9.12
C LEU A 135 -5.42 26.53 7.94
N GLN A 136 -5.18 27.83 8.09
CA GLN A 136 -5.42 28.81 7.03
C GLN A 136 -4.47 28.62 5.85
N VAL A 137 -3.18 28.38 6.12
CA VAL A 137 -2.18 28.14 5.08
C VAL A 137 -2.51 26.85 4.34
N GLU A 138 -2.84 25.78 5.07
CA GLU A 138 -3.28 24.50 4.51
C GLU A 138 -4.48 24.69 3.55
N TYR A 139 -5.50 25.42 3.98
CA TYR A 139 -6.67 25.72 3.16
C TYR A 139 -6.31 26.50 1.88
N GLU A 140 -5.51 27.56 1.99
CA GLU A 140 -5.10 28.37 0.86
C GLU A 140 -4.28 27.57 -0.17
N GLN A 141 -3.31 26.77 0.30
CA GLN A 141 -2.50 25.93 -0.59
C GLN A 141 -3.34 24.86 -1.29
N LEU A 142 -4.33 24.29 -0.60
CA LEU A 142 -5.25 23.34 -1.21
C LEU A 142 -6.10 23.98 -2.31
N GLN A 143 -6.64 25.19 -2.10
CA GLN A 143 -7.43 25.89 -3.13
C GLN A 143 -6.57 26.22 -4.37
N LEU A 144 -5.36 26.73 -4.15
CA LEU A 144 -4.41 27.02 -5.23
C LEU A 144 -4.02 25.76 -6.01
N LEU A 145 -3.79 24.65 -5.31
CA LEU A 145 -3.53 23.35 -5.93
C LEU A 145 -4.71 22.90 -6.78
N LEU A 146 -5.93 22.89 -6.24
CA LEU A 146 -7.12 22.43 -6.98
C LEU A 146 -7.34 23.24 -8.25
N HIS A 147 -7.13 24.55 -8.21
CA HIS A 147 -7.20 25.40 -9.40
C HIS A 147 -6.08 25.09 -10.41
N ALA A 148 -4.85 24.86 -9.93
CA ALA A 148 -3.73 24.49 -10.80
C ALA A 148 -3.95 23.13 -11.50
N LEU A 149 -4.79 22.23 -10.97
CA LEU A 149 -5.10 20.96 -11.61
C LEU A 149 -6.02 21.07 -12.84
N GLU A 150 -6.52 22.26 -13.18
CA GLU A 150 -7.40 22.43 -14.35
C GLU A 150 -6.66 22.28 -15.69
N ASP A 151 -5.38 22.70 -15.75
CA ASP A 151 -4.57 22.76 -16.99
C ASP A 151 -3.31 21.85 -16.95
N ILE A 152 -3.30 20.86 -16.06
CA ILE A 152 -2.14 19.99 -15.83
C ILE A 152 -2.05 18.85 -16.86
N ASP A 153 -0.83 18.40 -17.18
CA ASP A 153 -0.66 17.23 -18.04
C ASP A 153 -1.12 15.94 -17.35
N PRO A 154 -1.58 14.91 -18.09
CA PRO A 154 -2.19 13.72 -17.49
C PRO A 154 -1.30 12.96 -16.51
N LEU A 155 0.01 12.88 -16.77
CA LEU A 155 0.92 12.13 -15.90
C LEU A 155 1.12 12.85 -14.58
N SER A 156 1.35 14.17 -14.65
CA SER A 156 1.43 15.03 -13.48
C SER A 156 0.10 15.08 -12.71
N GLU A 157 -1.05 15.02 -13.39
CA GLU A 157 -2.37 14.95 -12.73
C GLU A 157 -2.47 13.69 -11.87
N ILE A 158 -2.15 12.51 -12.43
CA ILE A 158 -2.21 11.25 -11.69
C ILE A 158 -1.37 11.34 -10.41
N GLN A 159 -0.14 11.84 -10.53
CA GLN A 159 0.75 12.00 -9.40
C GLN A 159 0.21 12.98 -8.36
N ALA A 160 -0.30 14.12 -8.79
CA ALA A 160 -0.90 15.10 -7.89
C ALA A 160 -2.13 14.54 -7.15
N ARG A 161 -2.98 13.78 -7.84
CA ARG A 161 -4.20 13.18 -7.29
C ARG A 161 -3.92 12.09 -6.26
N TYR A 162 -2.95 11.20 -6.48
CA TYR A 162 -2.60 10.23 -5.42
C TYR A 162 -1.87 10.89 -4.25
N LEU A 163 -1.10 11.97 -4.48
CA LEU A 163 -0.50 12.72 -3.38
C LEU A 163 -1.57 13.44 -2.54
N LEU A 164 -2.62 13.97 -3.19
CA LEU A 164 -3.81 14.47 -2.51
C LEU A 164 -4.57 13.37 -1.76
N THR A 165 -4.61 12.15 -2.30
CA THR A 165 -5.16 10.99 -1.58
C THR A 165 -4.44 10.78 -0.26
N ILE A 166 -3.10 10.76 -0.28
CA ILE A 166 -2.27 10.63 0.93
C ILE A 166 -2.54 11.78 1.91
N TYR A 167 -2.59 13.02 1.41
CA TYR A 167 -2.95 14.21 2.21
C TYR A 167 -4.28 14.02 2.97
N TYR A 168 -5.33 13.62 2.26
CA TYR A 168 -6.65 13.42 2.87
C TYR A 168 -6.67 12.25 3.85
N LEU A 169 -5.97 11.16 3.54
CA LEU A 169 -5.85 10.01 4.45
C LEU A 169 -5.13 10.40 5.74
N LEU A 170 -4.06 11.21 5.69
CA LEU A 170 -3.38 11.75 6.87
C LEU A 170 -4.31 12.63 7.72
N LYS A 171 -5.24 13.34 7.08
CA LYS A 171 -6.30 14.11 7.73
C LYS A 171 -7.48 13.26 8.21
N LYS A 172 -7.43 11.93 8.03
CA LYS A 172 -8.54 10.99 8.32
C LYS A 172 -9.81 11.28 7.51
N GLN A 173 -9.66 11.92 6.36
CA GLN A 173 -10.72 12.27 5.42
C GLN A 173 -10.78 11.19 4.32
N ILE A 174 -11.36 10.03 4.66
CA ILE A 174 -11.34 8.84 3.79
C ILE A 174 -12.10 9.11 2.50
N VAL A 175 -13.25 9.76 2.56
CA VAL A 175 -14.13 9.98 1.40
C VAL A 175 -13.44 10.89 0.38
N GLU A 176 -12.85 11.99 0.84
CA GLU A 176 -12.14 12.92 -0.03
C GLU A 176 -10.87 12.28 -0.61
N GLY A 177 -10.14 11.48 0.19
CA GLY A 177 -9.01 10.72 -0.31
C GLY A 177 -9.40 9.72 -1.39
N GLU A 178 -10.50 9.00 -1.16
CA GLU A 178 -11.10 8.05 -2.08
C GLU A 178 -11.50 8.71 -3.41
N ASP A 179 -12.13 9.88 -3.35
CA ASP A 179 -12.51 10.64 -4.53
C ASP A 179 -11.28 11.04 -5.36
N GLN A 180 -10.20 11.50 -4.72
CA GLN A 180 -8.96 11.84 -5.44
C GLN A 180 -8.31 10.62 -6.10
N LEU A 181 -8.32 9.46 -5.44
CA LEU A 181 -7.80 8.22 -6.01
C LEU A 181 -8.63 7.77 -7.22
N CYS A 182 -9.95 7.85 -7.13
CA CYS A 182 -10.86 7.57 -8.24
C CYS A 182 -10.60 8.51 -9.43
N LEU A 183 -10.37 9.81 -9.16
CA LEU A 183 -10.00 10.77 -10.19
C LEU A 183 -8.68 10.38 -10.87
N ALA A 184 -7.65 10.02 -10.11
CA ALA A 184 -6.36 9.56 -10.67
C ALA A 184 -6.54 8.36 -11.63
N VAL A 185 -7.31 7.36 -11.21
CA VAL A 185 -7.62 6.17 -12.03
C VAL A 185 -8.41 6.55 -13.28
N ASN A 186 -9.33 7.53 -13.18
CA ASN A 186 -10.07 8.02 -14.34
C ASN A 186 -9.18 8.75 -15.35
N VAL A 187 -8.13 9.46 -14.91
CA VAL A 187 -7.14 10.05 -15.84
C VAL A 187 -6.43 8.93 -16.62
N VAL A 188 -5.97 7.88 -15.94
CA VAL A 188 -5.34 6.71 -16.59
C VAL A 188 -6.24 6.13 -17.68
N ARG A 189 -7.51 5.88 -17.36
CA ARG A 189 -8.49 5.31 -18.31
C ARG A 189 -8.79 6.27 -19.47
N ARG A 190 -9.01 7.56 -19.18
CA ARG A 190 -9.35 8.58 -20.18
C ARG A 190 -8.24 8.77 -21.20
N HIS A 191 -6.99 8.76 -20.75
CA HIS A 191 -5.81 8.97 -21.59
C HIS A 191 -5.14 7.68 -22.05
N ASN A 192 -5.73 6.51 -21.72
CA ASN A 192 -5.20 5.18 -22.03
C ASN A 192 -3.71 5.04 -21.67
N ILE A 193 -3.35 5.49 -20.46
CA ILE A 193 -1.95 5.49 -20.01
C ILE A 193 -1.58 4.07 -19.58
N THR A 194 -0.54 3.53 -20.20
CA THR A 194 -0.02 2.18 -19.92
C THR A 194 1.47 2.23 -19.62
N PHE A 195 2.00 1.14 -19.04
CA PHE A 195 3.45 0.97 -18.93
C PHE A 195 4.10 0.96 -20.32
N PRO A 196 5.35 1.42 -20.43
CA PRO A 196 6.10 1.33 -21.68
C PRO A 196 6.30 -0.13 -22.05
N MET A 197 5.89 -0.51 -23.26
CA MET A 197 6.17 -1.83 -23.84
C MET A 197 7.51 -1.81 -24.55
N MET A 198 8.23 -2.94 -24.54
CA MET A 198 9.42 -3.07 -25.38
C MET A 198 9.03 -2.95 -26.86
N SER A 199 9.85 -2.23 -27.62
CA SER A 199 9.81 -2.28 -29.08
C SER A 199 10.04 -3.73 -29.54
N ASP A 200 9.41 -4.15 -30.64
CA ASP A 200 9.54 -5.50 -31.21
C ASP A 200 11.00 -5.92 -31.52
N VAL A 201 11.93 -4.97 -31.51
CA VAL A 201 13.37 -5.19 -31.69
C VAL A 201 14.06 -5.24 -30.31
N PHE A 202 13.83 -6.32 -29.55
CA PHE A 202 14.59 -6.58 -28.33
C PHE A 202 15.97 -7.13 -28.68
N ASP A 203 17.02 -6.35 -28.42
CA ASP A 203 18.40 -6.86 -28.43
C ASP A 203 18.79 -7.27 -26.99
N PRO A 204 18.84 -8.58 -26.65
CA PRO A 204 19.21 -9.05 -25.32
C PRO A 204 20.64 -8.67 -24.91
N LEU A 205 21.48 -8.20 -25.83
CA LEU A 205 22.84 -7.73 -25.55
C LEU A 205 22.89 -6.24 -25.20
N GLN A 206 21.83 -5.48 -25.50
CA GLN A 206 21.71 -4.07 -25.14
C GLN A 206 20.62 -3.93 -24.08
N MET A 207 21.01 -4.00 -22.81
CA MET A 207 20.12 -3.60 -21.72
C MET A 207 19.68 -2.16 -21.98
N GLN A 208 18.40 -1.97 -22.32
CA GLN A 208 17.86 -0.66 -22.62
C GLN A 208 17.75 0.14 -21.32
N GLU A 209 18.53 1.19 -21.20
CA GLU A 209 18.36 2.17 -20.12
C GLU A 209 17.04 2.91 -20.34
N ALA A 210 16.22 3.00 -19.29
CA ALA A 210 14.98 3.75 -19.33
C ALA A 210 15.26 5.25 -19.44
N THR A 211 14.55 5.96 -20.31
CA THR A 211 14.65 7.42 -20.36
C THR A 211 14.09 8.03 -19.07
N PRO A 212 14.47 9.28 -18.71
CA PRO A 212 13.92 9.95 -17.53
C PRO A 212 12.38 9.96 -17.52
N GLU A 213 11.74 10.19 -18.66
CA GLU A 213 10.28 10.20 -18.80
C GLU A 213 9.67 8.81 -18.55
N GLN A 214 10.35 7.74 -19.00
CA GLN A 214 9.94 6.37 -18.71
C GLN A 214 10.09 6.03 -17.22
N VAL A 215 11.15 6.53 -16.58
CA VAL A 215 11.36 6.36 -15.12
C VAL A 215 10.23 7.05 -14.35
N GLU A 216 9.87 8.28 -14.72
CA GLU A 216 8.75 9.00 -14.11
C GLU A 216 7.42 8.25 -14.36
N LEU A 217 7.11 7.88 -15.60
CA LEU A 217 5.89 7.16 -15.96
C LEU A 217 5.73 5.84 -15.18
N VAL A 218 6.76 4.99 -15.19
CA VAL A 218 6.75 3.72 -14.46
C VAL A 218 6.57 3.97 -12.97
N GLY A 219 7.22 5.01 -12.44
CA GLY A 219 7.12 5.34 -11.02
C GLY A 219 5.72 5.81 -10.60
N VAL A 220 5.11 6.68 -11.38
CA VAL A 220 3.75 7.21 -11.13
C VAL A 220 2.73 6.07 -11.19
N LEU A 221 2.78 5.24 -12.24
CA LEU A 221 1.85 4.11 -12.38
C LEU A 221 2.07 3.05 -11.30
N ALA A 222 3.32 2.72 -10.97
CA ALA A 222 3.61 1.79 -9.88
C ALA A 222 3.04 2.32 -8.57
N HIS A 223 3.27 3.59 -8.24
CA HIS A 223 2.75 4.14 -7.00
C HIS A 223 1.23 4.25 -6.96
N LEU A 224 0.56 4.53 -8.10
CA LEU A 224 -0.89 4.49 -8.19
C LEU A 224 -1.43 3.07 -7.89
N ILE A 225 -0.82 2.03 -8.47
CA ILE A 225 -1.15 0.64 -8.15
C ILE A 225 -0.92 0.39 -6.66
N TYR A 226 0.21 0.83 -6.11
CA TYR A 226 0.50 0.66 -4.69
C TYR A 226 -0.59 1.25 -3.80
N ILE A 227 -1.01 2.51 -4.03
CA ILE A 227 -2.04 3.16 -3.21
C ILE A 227 -3.39 2.47 -3.39
N ASP A 228 -3.79 2.10 -4.61
CA ASP A 228 -5.04 1.38 -4.87
C ASP A 228 -5.09 0.04 -4.13
N ARG A 229 -4.03 -0.77 -4.28
CA ARG A 229 -3.92 -2.10 -3.65
C ARG A 229 -3.76 -1.98 -2.14
N CYS A 230 -2.98 -1.02 -1.65
CA CYS A 230 -2.78 -0.79 -0.21
C CYS A 230 -4.11 -0.38 0.44
N SER A 231 -4.86 0.55 -0.18
CA SER A 231 -6.19 0.93 0.30
C SER A 231 -7.13 -0.27 0.37
N SER A 232 -7.10 -1.17 -0.62
CA SER A 232 -7.92 -2.37 -0.63
C SER A 232 -7.57 -3.32 0.53
N VAL A 233 -6.29 -3.49 0.81
CA VAL A 233 -5.81 -4.38 1.88
C VAL A 233 -6.05 -3.78 3.27
N VAL A 234 -5.79 -2.49 3.46
CA VAL A 234 -5.88 -1.80 4.76
C VAL A 234 -7.32 -1.41 5.09
N LEU A 235 -8.03 -0.79 4.15
CA LEU A 235 -9.38 -0.27 4.35
C LEU A 235 -10.49 -1.24 3.94
N ARG A 236 -10.12 -2.41 3.39
CA ARG A 236 -11.06 -3.45 2.90
C ARG A 236 -12.05 -2.94 1.84
N VAL A 237 -11.58 -2.04 0.98
CA VAL A 237 -12.34 -1.50 -0.15
C VAL A 237 -12.00 -2.26 -1.45
N PRO A 238 -12.91 -2.32 -2.45
CA PRO A 238 -12.58 -2.91 -3.74
C PRO A 238 -11.44 -2.16 -4.45
N THR A 239 -10.65 -2.87 -5.24
CA THR A 239 -9.64 -2.26 -6.11
C THR A 239 -10.29 -1.53 -7.28
N ARG A 240 -9.67 -0.43 -7.71
CA ARG A 240 -10.16 0.42 -8.81
C ARG A 240 -9.43 0.13 -10.11
N LEU A 241 -8.14 -0.16 -10.05
CA LEU A 241 -7.38 -0.57 -11.22
C LEU A 241 -7.63 -2.04 -11.53
N ASP A 242 -7.75 -2.38 -12.80
CA ASP A 242 -7.84 -3.77 -13.25
C ASP A 242 -6.54 -4.54 -12.92
N SER A 243 -6.63 -5.88 -12.96
CA SER A 243 -5.48 -6.76 -12.72
C SER A 243 -4.45 -6.73 -13.86
N GLY A 244 -4.82 -6.22 -15.04
CA GLY A 244 -3.90 -6.09 -16.17
C GLY A 244 -2.75 -5.13 -15.88
N PHE A 245 -2.96 -4.12 -15.02
CA PHE A 245 -1.88 -3.28 -14.50
C PHE A 245 -0.86 -4.04 -13.66
N ASP A 246 -1.29 -5.06 -12.90
CA ASP A 246 -0.38 -5.87 -12.07
C ASP A 246 0.52 -6.74 -12.96
N ASP A 247 -0.05 -7.32 -14.02
CA ASP A 247 0.68 -8.09 -15.04
C ASP A 247 1.65 -7.19 -15.83
N ALA A 248 1.19 -6.00 -16.23
CA ALA A 248 2.03 -5.03 -16.94
C ALA A 248 3.21 -4.55 -16.07
N LEU A 249 2.99 -4.31 -14.78
CA LEU A 249 4.06 -3.97 -13.84
C LEU A 249 5.10 -5.09 -13.75
N ARG A 250 4.68 -6.37 -13.72
CA ARG A 250 5.62 -7.50 -13.70
C ARG A 250 6.56 -7.48 -14.90
N ASN A 251 6.06 -7.13 -16.08
CA ASN A 251 6.81 -7.07 -17.33
C ASN A 251 7.85 -5.94 -17.36
N VAL A 252 7.74 -4.92 -16.49
CA VAL A 252 8.76 -3.88 -16.34
C VAL A 252 10.09 -4.48 -15.91
N SER A 253 10.13 -5.50 -15.04
CA SER A 253 11.40 -6.13 -14.65
C SER A 253 12.11 -6.88 -15.78
N LEU A 254 11.35 -7.34 -16.77
CA LEU A 254 11.91 -7.97 -17.97
C LEU A 254 12.47 -6.92 -18.94
N SER A 255 11.78 -5.78 -19.03
CA SER A 255 12.09 -4.72 -20.00
C SER A 255 13.16 -3.74 -19.49
N TYR A 256 13.11 -3.41 -18.19
CA TYR A 256 13.95 -2.41 -17.53
C TYR A 256 14.48 -2.96 -16.19
N PRO A 257 15.34 -3.98 -16.19
CA PRO A 257 15.79 -4.66 -14.97
C PRO A 257 16.52 -3.72 -14.00
N PHE A 258 17.30 -2.75 -14.49
CA PHE A 258 17.96 -1.76 -13.64
C PHE A 258 16.97 -0.83 -12.93
N LEU A 259 15.95 -0.33 -13.67
CA LEU A 259 14.88 0.48 -13.10
C LEU A 259 14.11 -0.33 -12.05
N ALA A 260 13.70 -1.55 -12.39
CA ALA A 260 12.99 -2.44 -11.48
C ALA A 260 13.76 -2.73 -10.18
N LYS A 261 15.09 -2.73 -10.25
CA LYS A 261 15.96 -2.91 -9.08
C LYS A 261 16.16 -1.64 -8.26
N THR A 262 16.09 -0.45 -8.84
CA THR A 262 16.52 0.80 -8.18
C THR A 262 15.39 1.79 -7.93
N ASN A 263 14.27 1.70 -8.65
CA ASN A 263 13.14 2.59 -8.46
C ASN A 263 12.33 2.18 -7.21
N LEU A 264 12.31 3.05 -6.21
CA LEU A 264 11.68 2.77 -4.92
C LEU A 264 10.18 2.51 -5.02
N THR A 265 9.47 3.28 -5.85
CA THR A 265 8.02 3.09 -6.04
C THR A 265 7.71 1.75 -6.67
N TYR A 266 8.51 1.33 -7.66
CA TYR A 266 8.40 0.00 -8.26
C TYR A 266 8.65 -1.11 -7.22
N ILE A 267 9.76 -1.03 -6.49
CA ILE A 267 10.13 -2.02 -5.47
C ILE A 267 9.02 -2.17 -4.43
N ARG A 268 8.49 -1.04 -3.95
CA ARG A 268 7.41 -1.01 -2.95
C ARG A 268 6.14 -1.66 -3.47
N THR A 269 5.75 -1.32 -4.68
CA THR A 269 4.57 -1.87 -5.34
C THR A 269 4.72 -3.37 -5.55
N ARG A 270 5.88 -3.81 -6.02
CA ARG A 270 6.18 -5.23 -6.22
C ARG A 270 6.16 -6.02 -4.91
N SER A 271 6.72 -5.48 -3.82
CA SER A 271 6.62 -6.09 -2.49
C SER A 271 5.16 -6.30 -2.08
N LEU A 272 4.30 -5.29 -2.25
CA LEU A 272 2.88 -5.38 -1.92
C LEU A 272 2.15 -6.41 -2.79
N LEU A 273 2.34 -6.39 -4.11
CA LEU A 273 1.65 -7.33 -5.01
C LEU A 273 2.03 -8.79 -4.72
N LEU A 274 3.32 -9.06 -4.42
CA LEU A 274 3.73 -10.40 -4.01
C LEU A 274 3.10 -10.79 -2.68
N PHE A 275 3.02 -9.87 -1.71
CA PHE A 275 2.36 -10.11 -0.44
C PHE A 275 0.86 -10.40 -0.61
N ILE A 276 0.16 -9.67 -1.48
CA ILE A 276 -1.26 -9.94 -1.82
C ILE A 276 -1.41 -11.34 -2.41
N ARG A 277 -0.58 -11.71 -3.40
CA ARG A 277 -0.60 -13.06 -3.98
C ARG A 277 -0.39 -14.17 -2.95
N VAL A 278 0.48 -13.94 -1.96
CA VAL A 278 0.65 -14.89 -0.85
C VAL A 278 -0.62 -15.02 -0.03
N ARG A 279 -1.30 -13.90 0.28
CA ARG A 279 -2.56 -13.94 1.03
C ARG A 279 -3.66 -14.70 0.28
N ASP A 280 -3.81 -14.44 -1.02
CA ASP A 280 -4.75 -15.17 -1.86
C ASP A 280 -4.46 -16.68 -1.86
N LEU A 281 -3.16 -17.02 -1.90
CA LEU A 281 -2.69 -18.40 -1.85
C LEU A 281 -2.94 -19.06 -0.48
N VAL A 282 -2.80 -18.32 0.63
CA VAL A 282 -3.14 -18.76 1.99
C VAL A 282 -4.64 -19.06 2.10
N ASP A 283 -5.49 -18.19 1.55
CA ASP A 283 -6.95 -18.36 1.55
C ASP A 283 -7.37 -19.55 0.67
N GLU A 284 -6.70 -19.79 -0.46
CA GLU A 284 -6.88 -21.00 -1.26
C GLU A 284 -6.46 -22.26 -0.51
N TRP A 285 -5.30 -22.26 0.16
CA TRP A 285 -4.83 -23.39 0.96
C TRP A 285 -5.81 -23.74 2.10
N ALA A 286 -6.33 -22.73 2.79
CA ALA A 286 -7.34 -22.92 3.84
C ALA A 286 -8.60 -23.62 3.27
N ARG A 287 -9.06 -23.22 2.09
CA ARG A 287 -10.19 -23.86 1.39
C ARG A 287 -9.88 -25.30 0.93
N LEU A 288 -8.66 -25.58 0.48
CA LEU A 288 -8.25 -26.94 0.12
C LEU A 288 -8.14 -27.88 1.33
N ASN A 289 -7.79 -27.33 2.50
CA ASN A 289 -7.70 -28.11 3.74
C ASN A 289 -9.05 -28.49 4.33
N THR A 290 -10.11 -27.72 4.08
CA THR A 290 -11.46 -28.12 4.50
C THR A 290 -12.03 -29.29 3.67
N LEU A 291 -11.43 -29.59 2.52
CA LEU A 291 -11.85 -30.65 1.58
C LEU A 291 -10.95 -31.90 1.63
N ALA A 292 -10.24 -32.12 2.74
CA ALA A 292 -9.05 -32.97 2.87
C ALA A 292 -9.14 -34.42 2.35
N ASP A 293 -10.32 -35.04 2.34
CA ASP A 293 -10.44 -36.48 2.07
C ASP A 293 -10.49 -36.85 0.57
N LEU A 294 -10.59 -35.89 -0.35
CA LEU A 294 -10.87 -36.17 -1.78
C LEU A 294 -9.76 -35.76 -2.75
N VAL A 295 -8.67 -35.13 -2.29
CA VAL A 295 -7.90 -34.24 -3.19
C VAL A 295 -6.38 -34.24 -3.01
N VAL A 296 -5.73 -35.41 -2.97
CA VAL A 296 -4.25 -35.49 -2.94
C VAL A 296 -3.60 -34.92 -4.21
N LEU A 297 -4.14 -35.23 -5.39
CA LEU A 297 -3.56 -34.79 -6.67
C LEU A 297 -3.63 -33.28 -6.88
N GLN A 298 -4.71 -32.60 -6.46
CA GLN A 298 -4.77 -31.13 -6.59
C GLN A 298 -3.82 -30.44 -5.62
N ARG A 299 -3.54 -31.01 -4.43
CA ARG A 299 -2.53 -30.46 -3.51
C ARG A 299 -1.13 -30.49 -4.14
N CYS A 300 -0.74 -31.60 -4.76
CA CYS A 300 0.54 -31.69 -5.47
C CYS A 300 0.64 -30.65 -6.60
N ALA A 301 -0.40 -30.54 -7.44
CA ALA A 301 -0.43 -29.55 -8.53
C ALA A 301 -0.36 -28.11 -8.01
N TRP A 302 -1.06 -27.82 -6.90
CA TRP A 302 -1.04 -26.52 -6.25
C TRP A 302 0.36 -26.14 -5.75
N PHE A 303 1.10 -27.08 -5.15
CA PHE A 303 2.48 -26.85 -4.72
C PHE A 303 3.41 -26.51 -5.89
N GLU A 304 3.35 -27.31 -6.96
CA GLU A 304 4.22 -27.14 -8.13
C GLU A 304 3.90 -25.88 -8.94
N GLN A 305 2.61 -25.55 -9.12
CA GLN A 305 2.20 -24.47 -10.02
C GLN A 305 2.07 -23.11 -9.35
N GLN A 306 1.79 -23.08 -8.05
CA GLN A 306 1.50 -21.82 -7.35
C GLN A 306 2.49 -21.54 -6.22
N TYR A 307 2.71 -22.50 -5.32
CA TYR A 307 3.51 -22.31 -4.11
C TYR A 307 5.01 -22.10 -4.40
N TRP A 308 5.67 -23.07 -5.05
CA TRP A 308 7.12 -23.00 -5.27
C TRP A 308 7.53 -21.81 -6.13
N PRO A 309 6.86 -21.53 -7.27
CA PRO A 309 7.20 -20.37 -8.09
C PRO A 309 7.05 -19.05 -7.33
N LEU A 310 6.00 -18.90 -6.50
CA LEU A 310 5.81 -17.69 -5.71
C LEU A 310 6.85 -17.57 -4.59
N LEU A 311 7.24 -18.67 -3.95
CA LEU A 311 8.30 -18.67 -2.93
C LEU A 311 9.66 -18.29 -3.52
N GLU A 312 10.00 -18.81 -4.71
CA GLU A 312 11.21 -18.47 -5.44
C GLU A 312 11.22 -16.99 -5.85
N GLU A 313 10.14 -16.51 -6.46
CA GLU A 313 9.98 -15.12 -6.88
C GLU A 313 10.10 -14.16 -5.69
N LEU A 314 9.42 -14.47 -4.58
CA LEU A 314 9.44 -13.66 -3.37
C LEU A 314 10.81 -13.67 -2.68
N SER A 315 11.48 -14.83 -2.65
CA SER A 315 12.83 -14.94 -2.09
C SER A 315 13.84 -14.12 -2.90
N ALA A 316 13.80 -14.21 -4.23
CA ALA A 316 14.65 -13.41 -5.11
C ALA A 316 14.39 -11.90 -4.94
N HIS A 317 13.12 -11.51 -4.83
CA HIS A 317 12.74 -10.11 -4.57
C HIS A 317 13.28 -9.62 -3.22
N ALA A 318 13.05 -10.36 -2.13
CA ALA A 318 13.52 -10.00 -0.80
C ALA A 318 15.04 -9.80 -0.74
N THR A 319 15.82 -10.72 -1.33
CA THR A 319 17.28 -10.59 -1.43
C THR A 319 17.71 -9.36 -2.24
N SER A 320 16.99 -9.04 -3.33
CA SER A 320 17.26 -7.83 -4.10
C SER A 320 16.99 -6.56 -3.28
N VAL A 321 15.88 -6.51 -2.54
CA VAL A 321 15.53 -5.36 -1.68
C VAL A 321 16.54 -5.18 -0.55
N GLU A 322 16.95 -6.28 0.09
CA GLU A 322 17.98 -6.25 1.14
C GLU A 322 19.31 -5.69 0.60
N GLY A 323 19.74 -6.15 -0.58
CA GLY A 323 20.95 -5.63 -1.23
C GLY A 323 20.90 -4.12 -1.47
N GLU A 324 19.77 -3.59 -1.94
CA GLU A 324 19.59 -2.14 -2.13
C GLU A 324 19.48 -1.38 -0.80
N MET A 325 18.85 -1.97 0.22
CA MET A 325 18.75 -1.40 1.56
C MET A 325 20.14 -1.24 2.20
N LEU A 326 21.00 -2.25 2.07
CA LEU A 326 22.38 -2.21 2.56
C LEU A 326 23.19 -1.14 1.83
N LYS A 327 23.03 -1.01 0.50
CA LYS A 327 23.65 0.08 -0.26
C LYS A 327 23.21 1.46 0.24
N ALA A 328 21.90 1.68 0.40
CA ALA A 328 21.37 2.96 0.89
C ALA A 328 21.93 3.29 2.29
N THR A 329 22.00 2.30 3.18
CA THR A 329 22.60 2.46 4.51
C THR A 329 24.09 2.80 4.42
N PHE A 330 24.83 2.13 3.53
CA PHE A 330 26.26 2.38 3.31
C PHE A 330 26.53 3.80 2.79
N TYR A 331 25.70 4.30 1.88
CA TYR A 331 25.77 5.67 1.37
C TYR A 331 25.15 6.73 2.29
N SER A 332 24.71 6.34 3.49
CA SER A 332 24.03 7.23 4.45
C SER A 332 22.76 7.90 3.90
N ASP A 333 22.10 7.28 2.93
CA ASP A 333 20.78 7.68 2.43
C ASP A 333 19.71 7.08 3.34
N ARG A 334 19.41 7.80 4.43
CA ARG A 334 18.54 7.33 5.50
C ARG A 334 17.12 7.11 5.01
N GLU A 335 16.55 8.08 4.31
CA GLU A 335 15.16 8.09 3.87
C GLU A 335 14.89 6.91 2.92
N ARG A 336 15.80 6.68 1.96
CA ARG A 336 15.73 5.51 1.08
C ARG A 336 15.92 4.21 1.86
N ALA A 337 16.84 4.17 2.82
CA ALA A 337 17.06 2.97 3.64
C ALA A 337 15.81 2.61 4.46
N VAL A 338 15.11 3.59 5.05
CA VAL A 338 13.85 3.38 5.77
C VAL A 338 12.78 2.83 4.84
N ALA A 339 12.64 3.42 3.65
CA ALA A 339 11.68 2.96 2.65
C ALA A 339 11.95 1.53 2.17
N LEU A 340 13.23 1.15 2.00
CA LEU A 340 13.62 -0.20 1.61
C LEU A 340 13.46 -1.21 2.74
N LYS A 341 13.72 -0.84 4.00
CA LYS A 341 13.38 -1.66 5.18
C LYS A 341 11.89 -1.97 5.23
N PHE A 342 11.04 -0.96 4.97
CA PHE A 342 9.60 -1.15 4.85
C PHE A 342 9.24 -2.17 3.75
N CYS A 343 9.80 -2.01 2.55
CA CYS A 343 9.59 -2.94 1.43
C CYS A 343 10.06 -4.36 1.75
N LEU A 344 11.16 -4.49 2.51
CA LEU A 344 11.72 -5.76 2.95
C LEU A 344 10.80 -6.44 3.96
N VAL A 345 10.26 -5.71 4.95
CA VAL A 345 9.31 -6.28 5.92
C VAL A 345 8.07 -6.85 5.22
N ILE A 346 7.53 -6.16 4.21
CA ILE A 346 6.38 -6.69 3.42
C ILE A 346 6.76 -8.00 2.72
N ALA A 347 7.91 -8.02 2.04
CA ALA A 347 8.35 -9.21 1.31
C ALA A 347 8.62 -10.39 2.26
N LEU A 348 9.30 -10.15 3.39
CA LEU A 348 9.56 -11.14 4.42
C LEU A 348 8.26 -11.64 5.07
N ALA A 349 7.27 -10.78 5.31
CA ALA A 349 5.98 -11.21 5.86
C ALA A 349 5.28 -12.21 4.95
N GLY A 350 5.28 -11.97 3.62
CA GLY A 350 4.79 -12.96 2.65
C GLY A 350 5.61 -14.25 2.69
N LYS A 351 6.94 -14.16 2.77
CA LYS A 351 7.82 -15.33 2.81
C LYS A 351 7.60 -16.17 4.08
N ALA A 352 7.39 -15.52 5.22
CA ALA A 352 7.05 -16.17 6.48
C ALA A 352 5.72 -16.93 6.37
N GLN A 353 4.68 -16.31 5.78
CA GLN A 353 3.40 -17.00 5.55
C GLN A 353 3.55 -18.22 4.66
N LEU A 354 4.28 -18.13 3.54
CA LEU A 354 4.51 -19.27 2.66
C LEU A 354 5.16 -20.43 3.41
N HIS A 355 6.27 -20.18 4.11
CA HIS A 355 6.90 -21.22 4.93
C HIS A 355 5.99 -21.74 6.05
N TRP A 356 5.07 -20.92 6.55
CA TRP A 356 4.12 -21.36 7.58
C TRP A 356 3.00 -22.25 7.03
N LEU A 357 2.62 -22.16 5.75
CA LEU A 357 1.49 -22.94 5.20
C LEU A 357 1.61 -24.47 5.41
N PRO A 358 2.76 -25.11 5.14
CA PRO A 358 2.95 -26.55 5.35
C PRO A 358 3.55 -26.90 6.74
N HIS A 359 3.58 -25.97 7.69
CA HIS A 359 4.31 -26.14 8.97
C HIS A 359 3.87 -27.39 9.77
N ALA A 360 2.57 -27.74 9.71
CA ALA A 360 2.01 -28.88 10.42
C ALA A 360 2.59 -30.25 9.98
N HIS A 361 3.19 -30.31 8.79
CA HIS A 361 3.69 -31.54 8.19
C HIS A 361 5.19 -31.50 7.87
N HIS A 362 5.82 -30.32 7.96
CA HIS A 362 7.21 -30.09 7.58
C HIS A 362 7.92 -29.18 8.59
N ALA A 363 8.65 -29.78 9.53
CA ALA A 363 9.36 -29.06 10.59
C ALA A 363 10.40 -28.07 10.03
N GLU A 364 11.03 -28.38 8.90
CA GLU A 364 11.97 -27.47 8.24
C GLU A 364 11.27 -26.18 7.78
N ASN A 365 10.05 -26.28 7.27
CA ASN A 365 9.27 -25.11 6.87
C ASN A 365 8.83 -24.27 8.09
N ALA A 366 8.44 -24.92 9.19
CA ALA A 366 8.15 -24.23 10.44
C ALA A 366 9.38 -23.45 10.95
N GLN A 367 10.56 -24.08 10.96
CA GLN A 367 11.81 -23.43 11.32
C GLN A 367 12.12 -22.24 10.39
N ARG A 368 11.99 -22.41 9.07
CA ARG A 368 12.22 -21.32 8.10
C ARG A 368 11.28 -20.14 8.30
N ALA A 369 10.01 -20.39 8.61
CA ALA A 369 9.07 -19.31 8.92
C ALA A 369 9.51 -18.53 10.17
N LEU A 370 9.94 -19.23 11.23
CA LEU A 370 10.43 -18.62 12.46
C LEU A 370 11.74 -17.83 12.25
N ASP A 371 12.65 -18.32 11.41
CA ASP A 371 13.87 -17.60 11.04
C ASP A 371 13.53 -16.28 10.34
N VAL A 372 12.60 -16.31 9.37
CA VAL A 372 12.13 -15.12 8.65
C VAL A 372 11.39 -14.15 9.59
N VAL A 373 10.57 -14.67 10.51
CA VAL A 373 9.94 -13.84 11.56
C VAL A 373 10.99 -13.12 12.40
N PHE A 374 12.05 -13.81 12.80
CA PHE A 374 13.13 -13.20 13.56
C PHE A 374 13.86 -12.12 12.76
N GLU A 375 14.04 -12.32 11.45
CA GLU A 375 14.56 -11.32 10.53
C GLU A 375 13.68 -10.06 10.49
N ILE A 376 12.35 -10.22 10.36
CA ILE A 376 11.39 -9.10 10.41
C ILE A 376 11.53 -8.32 11.71
N VAL A 377 11.62 -9.02 12.84
CA VAL A 377 11.79 -8.40 14.17
C VAL A 377 13.10 -7.61 14.23
N ASN A 378 14.19 -8.16 13.70
CA ASN A 378 15.48 -7.48 13.68
C ASN A 378 15.44 -6.23 12.81
N VAL A 379 14.86 -6.29 11.60
CA VAL A 379 14.66 -5.10 10.76
C VAL A 379 13.81 -4.05 11.50
N THR A 380 12.72 -4.49 12.13
CA THR A 380 11.79 -3.62 12.87
C THR A 380 12.50 -2.89 14.03
N ARG A 381 13.41 -3.55 14.76
CA ARG A 381 14.20 -2.91 15.83
C ARG A 381 15.10 -1.78 15.34
N THR A 382 15.45 -1.77 14.05
CA THR A 382 16.32 -0.74 13.49
C THR A 382 15.60 0.55 13.10
N PHE A 383 14.26 0.59 13.18
CA PHE A 383 13.50 1.82 12.99
C PHE A 383 13.68 2.73 14.21
N LYS A 384 14.02 3.99 13.94
CA LYS A 384 14.08 5.06 14.93
C LYS A 384 12.71 5.72 15.08
N ASP A 385 12.49 6.42 16.17
CA ASP A 385 11.19 7.08 16.44
C ASP A 385 10.78 8.04 15.30
N ASN A 386 11.72 8.81 14.75
CA ASN A 386 11.44 9.70 13.62
C ASN A 386 11.15 8.97 12.30
N ASP A 387 11.52 7.69 12.17
CA ASP A 387 11.25 6.91 10.96
C ASP A 387 9.76 6.55 10.86
N PHE A 388 9.03 6.49 11.98
CA PHE A 388 7.61 6.11 11.99
C PHE A 388 6.70 7.07 11.21
N LEU A 389 7.14 8.32 11.02
CA LEU A 389 6.45 9.31 10.18
C LEU A 389 6.54 8.98 8.68
N GLN A 390 7.46 8.11 8.30
CA GLN A 390 7.67 7.64 6.92
C GLN A 390 7.03 6.27 6.70
N LEU A 391 6.47 5.63 7.72
CA LEU A 391 5.90 4.30 7.58
C LEU A 391 4.43 4.36 7.15
N ASP A 392 3.92 3.24 6.67
CA ASP A 392 2.58 3.07 6.10
C ASP A 392 1.80 2.05 6.94
N PRO A 393 0.46 2.20 7.07
CA PRO A 393 -0.35 1.29 7.89
C PRO A 393 -0.30 -0.18 7.44
N LEU A 394 0.14 -0.47 6.21
CA LEU A 394 0.39 -1.83 5.73
C LEU A 394 1.34 -2.63 6.63
N LEU A 395 2.26 -1.97 7.36
CA LEU A 395 3.11 -2.66 8.34
C LEU A 395 2.30 -3.30 9.46
N GLY A 396 1.17 -2.72 9.87
CA GLY A 396 0.28 -3.33 10.86
C GLY A 396 -0.15 -4.73 10.45
N ILE A 397 -0.49 -4.93 9.18
CA ILE A 397 -0.92 -6.22 8.63
C ILE A 397 0.25 -7.20 8.53
N CYS A 398 1.44 -6.71 8.18
CA CYS A 398 2.67 -7.50 8.18
C CYS A 398 3.04 -7.96 9.60
N TRP A 399 2.87 -7.10 10.59
CA TRP A 399 3.14 -7.40 12.00
C TRP A 399 2.09 -8.31 12.62
N VAL A 400 0.80 -8.18 12.25
CA VAL A 400 -0.25 -9.14 12.60
C VAL A 400 0.11 -10.54 12.11
N THR A 401 0.65 -10.65 10.90
CA THR A 401 1.12 -11.92 10.35
C THR A 401 2.18 -12.56 11.25
N VAL A 402 3.19 -11.78 11.64
CA VAL A 402 4.23 -12.22 12.58
C VAL A 402 3.62 -12.66 13.90
N ALA A 403 2.71 -11.86 14.45
CA ALA A 403 2.07 -12.14 15.73
C ALA A 403 1.25 -13.45 15.70
N ARG A 404 0.51 -13.71 14.62
CA ARG A 404 -0.23 -14.95 14.41
C ARG A 404 0.68 -16.17 14.35
N ILE A 405 1.74 -16.12 13.54
CA ILE A 405 2.71 -17.21 13.41
C ILE A 405 3.33 -17.53 14.78
N LEU A 406 3.73 -16.51 15.54
CA LEU A 406 4.32 -16.70 16.87
C LEU A 406 3.31 -17.23 17.89
N ALA A 407 2.09 -16.71 17.90
CA ALA A 407 1.03 -17.21 18.78
C ALA A 407 0.71 -18.68 18.50
N GLU A 408 0.66 -19.08 17.23
CA GLU A 408 0.45 -20.49 16.86
C GLU A 408 1.65 -21.36 17.19
N ALA A 409 2.88 -20.88 16.93
CA ALA A 409 4.10 -21.61 17.28
C ALA A 409 4.25 -21.84 18.79
N VAL A 410 3.84 -20.87 19.63
CA VAL A 410 3.87 -21.02 21.09
C VAL A 410 2.76 -21.95 21.59
N LYS A 411 1.56 -21.89 21.01
CA LYS A 411 0.44 -22.79 21.36
C LYS A 411 0.64 -24.22 20.85
N GLY A 412 1.29 -24.38 19.71
CA GLY A 412 1.39 -25.62 18.97
C GLY A 412 2.54 -26.50 19.44
N GLN A 413 2.24 -27.77 19.76
CA GLN A 413 3.23 -28.81 20.10
C GLN A 413 4.14 -29.26 18.92
N VAL A 414 4.14 -28.54 17.80
CA VAL A 414 4.62 -29.05 16.50
C VAL A 414 6.11 -28.81 16.27
N THR A 415 6.72 -27.83 16.94
CA THR A 415 8.17 -27.60 16.84
C THR A 415 8.69 -27.02 18.14
N PRO A 416 9.74 -27.59 18.77
CA PRO A 416 10.41 -26.89 19.85
C PRO A 416 10.94 -25.57 19.31
N LEU A 417 10.51 -24.47 19.93
CA LEU A 417 11.00 -23.15 19.59
C LEU A 417 12.54 -23.13 19.63
N PRO A 418 13.20 -22.48 18.66
CA PRO A 418 14.65 -22.37 18.63
C PRO A 418 15.21 -21.92 19.99
N PRO A 419 16.10 -22.70 20.62
CA PRO A 419 16.64 -22.34 21.92
C PRO A 419 17.49 -21.08 21.81
N GLY A 420 17.45 -20.23 22.85
CA GLY A 420 18.22 -18.99 22.90
C GLY A 420 17.54 -17.76 22.27
N VAL A 421 16.37 -17.92 21.65
CA VAL A 421 15.55 -16.79 21.17
C VAL A 421 14.46 -16.45 22.19
N SER A 422 14.42 -15.20 22.62
CA SER A 422 13.31 -14.69 23.46
C SER A 422 12.15 -14.26 22.56
N TRP A 423 11.23 -15.19 22.29
CA TRP A 423 10.04 -14.96 21.47
C TRP A 423 9.09 -13.92 22.09
N ASN A 424 9.04 -13.85 23.42
CA ASN A 424 8.30 -12.80 24.13
C ASN A 424 8.88 -11.41 23.84
N ALA A 425 10.21 -11.27 23.87
CA ALA A 425 10.86 -10.00 23.53
C ALA A 425 10.69 -9.64 22.04
N ALA A 426 10.62 -10.65 21.16
CA ALA A 426 10.32 -10.45 19.75
C ALA A 426 8.90 -9.87 19.57
N LEU A 427 7.88 -10.44 20.21
CA LEU A 427 6.51 -9.93 20.16
C LEU A 427 6.34 -8.57 20.81
N GLN A 428 6.97 -8.34 21.95
CA GLN A 428 6.96 -7.03 22.61
C GLN A 428 7.59 -5.94 21.72
N THR A 429 8.61 -6.30 20.92
CA THR A 429 9.17 -5.39 19.92
C THR A 429 8.11 -5.02 18.88
N ILE A 430 7.40 -6.01 18.34
CA ILE A 430 6.37 -5.80 17.32
C ILE A 430 5.20 -4.98 17.88
N ASP A 431 4.71 -5.31 19.08
CA ASP A 431 3.63 -4.59 19.76
C ASP A 431 3.99 -3.13 20.05
N ALA A 432 5.20 -2.88 20.57
CA ALA A 432 5.69 -1.51 20.81
C ALA A 432 5.78 -0.70 19.50
N SER A 433 6.28 -1.30 18.42
CA SER A 433 6.35 -0.65 17.11
C SER A 433 4.97 -0.40 16.51
N ALA A 434 4.04 -1.35 16.63
CA ALA A 434 2.67 -1.20 16.16
C ALA A 434 1.97 -0.03 16.86
N LYS A 435 2.11 0.06 18.19
CA LYS A 435 1.58 1.18 18.98
C LYS A 435 2.20 2.52 18.58
N LYS A 436 3.52 2.57 18.39
CA LYS A 436 4.21 3.78 17.89
C LYS A 436 3.67 4.22 16.53
N LEU A 437 3.50 3.27 15.61
CA LEU A 437 2.96 3.56 14.29
C LEU A 437 1.52 4.07 14.35
N SER A 438 0.66 3.47 15.19
CA SER A 438 -0.73 3.92 15.35
C SER A 438 -0.87 5.34 15.91
N PHE A 439 0.15 5.86 16.60
CA PHE A 439 0.16 7.26 17.02
C PHE A 439 0.46 8.22 15.86
N GLN A 440 1.19 7.77 14.84
CA GLN A 440 1.62 8.62 13.72
C GLN A 440 0.70 8.49 12.51
N VAL A 441 0.11 7.32 12.32
CA VAL A 441 -0.57 6.93 11.08
C VAL A 441 -1.95 6.34 11.41
N PRO A 442 -3.02 6.76 10.71
CA PRO A 442 -4.37 6.24 10.95
C PRO A 442 -4.54 4.78 10.46
N PHE A 443 -5.66 4.16 10.85
CA PHE A 443 -6.10 2.83 10.37
C PHE A 443 -5.25 1.65 10.86
N MET A 444 -4.71 1.77 12.07
CA MET A 444 -3.87 0.78 12.73
C MET A 444 -4.55 0.08 13.91
N GLU A 445 -5.77 0.52 14.27
CA GLU A 445 -6.48 0.13 15.49
C GLU A 445 -6.70 -1.40 15.57
N ASP A 446 -7.24 -1.99 14.50
CA ASP A 446 -7.48 -3.44 14.40
C ASP A 446 -6.17 -4.23 14.51
N ALA A 447 -5.12 -3.77 13.81
CA ALA A 447 -3.83 -4.44 13.80
C ALA A 447 -3.15 -4.40 15.17
N VAL A 448 -3.18 -3.24 15.85
CA VAL A 448 -2.64 -3.09 17.21
C VAL A 448 -3.39 -3.98 18.19
N GLN A 449 -4.73 -4.02 18.10
CA GLN A 449 -5.55 -4.85 18.96
C GLN A 449 -5.19 -6.33 18.80
N GLU A 450 -5.12 -6.81 17.56
CA GLU A 450 -4.78 -8.20 17.27
C GLU A 450 -3.35 -8.58 17.73
N ILE A 451 -2.37 -7.70 17.51
CA ILE A 451 -0.99 -7.92 17.99
C ILE A 451 -0.95 -7.96 19.52
N SER A 452 -1.63 -7.03 20.20
CA SER A 452 -1.70 -7.00 21.66
C SER A 452 -2.38 -8.25 22.22
N ASP A 453 -3.40 -8.79 21.56
CA ASP A 453 -4.04 -10.04 21.98
C ASP A 453 -3.12 -11.25 21.81
N ALA A 454 -2.32 -11.30 20.74
CA ALA A 454 -1.29 -12.33 20.57
C ALA A 454 -0.22 -12.29 21.67
N VAL A 455 0.18 -11.10 22.13
CA VAL A 455 1.11 -10.94 23.27
C VAL A 455 0.50 -11.53 24.55
N ARG A 456 -0.75 -11.17 24.87
CA ARG A 456 -1.44 -11.63 26.10
C ARG A 456 -1.55 -13.15 26.18
N ILE A 457 -1.80 -13.79 25.05
CA ILE A 457 -1.91 -15.25 24.94
C ILE A 457 -0.62 -15.95 25.38
N ILE A 458 0.54 -15.33 25.14
CA ILE A 458 1.85 -15.94 25.39
C ILE A 458 2.35 -15.66 26.82
N GLU A 459 1.81 -14.63 27.48
CA GLU A 459 2.13 -14.31 28.88
C GLU A 459 1.40 -15.21 29.89
N VAL A 460 0.37 -15.95 29.47
CA VAL A 460 -0.35 -16.89 30.34
C VAL A 460 0.34 -18.26 30.27
N PRO A 461 1.01 -18.70 31.36
CA PRO A 461 1.76 -19.96 31.40
C PRO A 461 0.90 -21.23 31.36
#